data_AF-A0A969E3B4-F1
#
_entry.id   AF-A0A969E3B4-F1
#
_cell.length_a   1.000
_cell.length_b   1.000
_cell.length_c   1.000
_cell.angle_alpha   90.00
_cell.angle_beta   90.00
_cell.angle_gamma   90.00
#
_symmetry.space_group_name_H-M   'P 1'
#
loop_
_entity.id
_entity.type
_entity.pdbx_description
1 polymer ?
#
loop_
_entity_poly.entity_id
_entity_poly.type
_entity_poly.pdbx_seq_one_letter_code
_entity_poly.pdbx_strand_id
1 'polypeptide(L)'
;PFQLGIMHAEWFAGVAKFDFLGIARPLNPLSDGRKRAFGISIVRFGIDQIPYTLNLVDKDGSINYDQVTEFSAADYALTLSYAQQLRNPNISIGGNLKVIRRTIGSFASAWGVGADLGIQYKKGKWRFAAVGRDITTTYNAWTATLTDEEKAVFASTGNVIPKSSVEITKPTFVLATAYVTPLSTKLDLTVETDLNFTTDGQRNVLISSKSVNIDPRFGLELGYQKLAWLRAGVGNFQQFKSETDPTKKEWTMQPNIGIGLKLGRLNVDYALTNIGRVSQILYSHIFSLKLDLKQRADN
;
A
#
# COMPACT_ATOMS: atom_id res chain seq x y z
N PRO A 1 -17.47 19.73 6.96
CA PRO A 1 -17.01 18.60 7.82
C PRO A 1 -15.81 17.92 7.13
N PHE A 2 -14.85 17.40 7.89
CA PHE A 2 -13.69 16.70 7.33
C PHE A 2 -13.39 15.44 8.14
N GLN A 3 -12.66 14.50 7.53
CA GLN A 3 -12.27 13.26 8.15
C GLN A 3 -10.75 13.18 8.19
N LEU A 4 -10.21 12.85 9.36
CA LEU A 4 -8.79 12.58 9.55
C LEU A 4 -8.60 11.06 9.69
N GLY A 5 -7.60 10.52 9.02
CA GLY A 5 -7.21 9.12 9.14
C GLY A 5 -5.71 9.00 9.41
N ILE A 6 -5.34 8.14 10.35
CA ILE A 6 -3.96 7.72 10.58
C ILE A 6 -3.89 6.20 10.60
N MET A 7 -2.77 5.64 10.16
CA MET A 7 -2.49 4.21 10.26
C MET A 7 -1.00 4.01 10.46
N HIS A 8 -0.67 3.00 11.26
CA HIS A 8 0.68 2.51 11.44
C HIS A 8 0.66 0.98 11.29
N ALA A 9 1.65 0.45 10.61
CA ALA A 9 1.84 -0.98 10.48
C ALA A 9 3.30 -1.39 10.64
N GLU A 10 3.52 -2.37 11.51
CA GLU A 10 4.78 -3.10 11.62
C GLU A 10 4.75 -4.21 10.57
N TRP A 11 5.45 -3.98 9.46
CA TRP A 11 5.52 -4.89 8.33
C TRP A 11 6.66 -5.89 8.50
N PHE A 12 6.41 -7.11 8.04
CA PHE A 12 7.37 -8.20 8.05
C PHE A 12 7.99 -8.44 9.43
N ALA A 13 7.15 -8.63 10.45
CA ALA A 13 7.57 -8.77 11.85
C ALA A 13 8.40 -7.58 12.38
N GLY A 14 8.15 -6.36 11.87
CA GLY A 14 8.74 -5.11 12.34
C GLY A 14 10.02 -4.68 11.62
N VAL A 15 10.40 -5.37 10.54
CA VAL A 15 11.56 -4.98 9.72
C VAL A 15 11.30 -3.67 8.99
N ALA A 16 10.07 -3.48 8.50
CA ALA A 16 9.68 -2.27 7.80
C ALA A 16 8.48 -1.62 8.48
N LYS A 17 8.40 -0.30 8.39
CA LYS A 17 7.27 0.48 8.93
C LYS A 17 6.49 1.10 7.79
N PHE A 18 5.18 1.01 7.89
CA PHE A 18 4.26 1.70 6.98
C PHE A 18 3.38 2.66 7.78
N ASP A 19 3.49 3.95 7.48
CA ASP A 19 2.73 5.02 8.12
C ASP A 19 1.86 5.73 7.09
N PHE A 20 0.63 6.06 7.49
CA PHE A 20 -0.31 6.82 6.68
C PHE A 20 -0.92 7.95 7.50
N LEU A 21 -1.04 9.11 6.88
CA LEU A 21 -1.80 10.25 7.39
C LEU A 21 -2.63 10.82 6.23
N GLY A 22 -3.93 10.99 6.43
CA GLY A 22 -4.82 11.49 5.40
C GLY A 22 -5.91 12.39 5.95
N ILE A 23 -6.28 13.40 5.16
CA ILE A 23 -7.42 14.26 5.41
C ILE A 23 -8.31 14.30 4.17
N ALA A 24 -9.62 14.15 4.37
CA ALA A 24 -10.59 14.23 3.28
C ALA A 24 -11.77 15.12 3.65
N ARG A 25 -12.30 15.84 2.66
CA ARG A 25 -13.49 16.68 2.81
C ARG A 25 -14.46 16.49 1.64
N PRO A 26 -15.77 16.39 1.91
CA PRO A 26 -16.78 16.64 0.89
C PRO A 26 -16.64 18.08 0.37
N LEU A 27 -16.80 18.25 -0.94
CA LEU A 27 -16.90 19.56 -1.58
C LEU A 27 -18.37 19.94 -1.74
N ASN A 28 -18.63 21.22 -2.05
CA ASN A 28 -19.96 21.66 -2.44
C ASN A 28 -20.46 20.82 -3.63
N PRO A 29 -21.71 20.35 -3.60
CA PRO A 29 -22.31 19.66 -4.73
C PRO A 29 -22.20 20.48 -6.02
N LEU A 30 -22.26 19.81 -7.17
CA LEU A 30 -22.48 20.51 -8.44
C LEU A 30 -23.89 21.14 -8.46
N SER A 31 -24.14 22.04 -9.41
CA SER A 31 -25.45 22.70 -9.58
C SER A 31 -26.61 21.71 -9.75
N ASP A 32 -26.33 20.51 -10.27
CA ASP A 32 -27.27 19.40 -10.42
C ASP A 32 -27.28 18.42 -9.23
N GLY A 33 -26.71 18.79 -8.09
CA GLY A 33 -26.73 18.04 -6.83
C GLY A 33 -25.71 16.90 -6.72
N ARG A 34 -24.87 16.67 -7.75
CA ARG A 34 -23.87 15.59 -7.71
C ARG A 34 -22.82 15.82 -6.63
N LYS A 35 -22.57 14.78 -5.83
CA LYS A 35 -21.63 14.81 -4.71
C LYS A 35 -20.18 14.72 -5.19
N ARG A 36 -19.29 15.41 -4.48
CA ARG A 36 -17.86 15.46 -4.77
C ARG A 36 -17.06 15.46 -3.47
N ALA A 37 -15.84 14.95 -3.52
CA ALA A 37 -14.92 14.96 -2.40
C ALA A 37 -13.48 15.19 -2.88
N PHE A 38 -12.68 15.77 -2.00
CA PHE A 38 -11.25 15.97 -2.19
C PHE A 38 -10.50 15.46 -0.97
N GLY A 39 -9.33 14.88 -1.18
CA GLY A 39 -8.46 14.39 -0.12
C GLY A 39 -6.98 14.66 -0.41
N ILE A 40 -6.22 14.72 0.66
CA ILE A 40 -4.76 14.75 0.64
C ILE A 40 -4.28 13.69 1.62
N SER A 41 -3.32 12.87 1.22
CA SER A 41 -2.67 11.93 2.11
C SER A 41 -1.18 11.83 1.86
N ILE A 42 -0.45 11.48 2.91
CA ILE A 42 0.95 11.09 2.83
C ILE A 42 1.10 9.66 3.35
N VAL A 43 1.89 8.88 2.62
CA VAL A 43 2.37 7.56 3.05
C VAL A 43 3.88 7.65 3.24
N ARG A 44 4.38 6.97 4.27
CA ARG A 44 5.79 6.63 4.44
C ARG A 44 5.91 5.12 4.52
N PHE A 45 6.78 4.54 3.72
CA PHE A 45 7.22 3.15 3.86
C PHE A 45 8.74 3.14 4.01
N GLY A 46 9.29 2.55 5.05
CA GLY A 46 10.73 2.57 5.22
C GLY A 46 11.28 1.56 6.21
N ILE A 47 12.58 1.33 6.08
CA ILE A 47 13.42 0.58 7.00
C ILE A 47 14.39 1.58 7.62
N ASP A 48 14.30 1.72 8.93
CA ASP A 48 15.14 2.62 9.72
C ASP A 48 16.36 1.87 10.25
N GLN A 49 17.40 2.59 10.68
CA GLN A 49 18.55 2.04 11.40
C GLN A 49 19.26 0.91 10.64
N ILE A 50 19.41 1.05 9.32
CA ILE A 50 20.21 0.14 8.50
C ILE A 50 21.69 0.42 8.79
N PRO A 51 22.49 -0.57 9.22
CA PRO A 51 23.91 -0.38 9.44
C PRO A 51 24.63 0.02 8.14
N TYR A 52 25.34 1.14 8.18
CA TYR A 52 26.25 1.60 7.14
C TYR A 52 27.67 1.17 7.49
N THR A 53 28.13 0.11 6.83
CA THR A 53 29.42 -0.54 7.10
C THR A 53 30.51 -0.12 6.13
N LEU A 54 30.34 1.00 5.41
CA LEU A 54 31.29 1.42 4.38
C LEU A 54 32.71 1.59 4.96
N ASN A 55 32.83 2.10 6.18
CA ASN A 55 34.09 2.34 6.86
C ASN A 55 34.40 1.29 7.96
N LEU A 56 33.81 0.09 7.86
CA LEU A 56 34.02 -0.96 8.88
C LEU A 56 35.47 -1.47 8.93
N VAL A 57 36.19 -1.43 7.81
CA VAL A 57 37.55 -1.93 7.68
C VAL A 57 38.51 -0.75 7.53
N ASP A 58 39.41 -0.60 8.50
CA ASP A 58 40.45 0.43 8.49
C ASP A 58 41.51 0.12 7.42
N LYS A 59 42.34 1.13 7.09
CA LYS A 59 43.37 1.00 6.03
C LYS A 59 44.42 -0.08 6.31
N ASP A 60 44.61 -0.44 7.58
CA ASP A 60 45.52 -1.50 8.02
C ASP A 60 44.86 -2.90 8.00
N GLY A 61 43.59 -2.99 7.61
CA GLY A 61 42.82 -4.23 7.55
C GLY A 61 42.16 -4.62 8.87
N SER A 62 42.28 -3.81 9.92
CA SER A 62 41.59 -4.04 11.19
C SER A 62 40.09 -3.72 11.09
N ILE A 63 39.26 -4.39 11.89
CA ILE A 63 37.82 -4.18 11.94
C ILE A 63 37.50 -3.19 13.05
N ASN A 64 36.82 -2.10 12.70
CA ASN A 64 36.47 -1.02 13.60
C ASN A 64 34.95 -0.82 13.65
N TYR A 65 34.32 -1.45 14.64
CA TYR A 65 32.86 -1.36 14.82
C TYR A 65 32.40 0.06 15.22
N ASP A 66 33.28 0.90 15.75
CA ASP A 66 32.94 2.27 16.13
C ASP A 66 32.71 3.18 14.91
N GLN A 67 33.13 2.75 13.72
CA GLN A 67 32.87 3.46 12.46
C GLN A 67 31.57 3.04 11.76
N VAL A 68 30.84 2.07 12.31
CA VAL A 68 29.52 1.71 11.79
C VAL A 68 28.54 2.82 12.14
N THR A 69 28.00 3.45 11.11
CA THR A 69 26.93 4.44 11.24
C THR A 69 25.60 3.83 10.81
N GLU A 70 24.51 4.59 10.88
CA GLU A 70 23.19 4.11 10.47
C GLU A 70 22.59 5.03 9.40
N PHE A 71 21.83 4.44 8.50
CA PHE A 71 21.01 5.17 7.54
C PHE A 71 19.60 4.59 7.48
N SER A 72 18.72 5.25 6.73
CA SER A 72 17.37 4.75 6.49
C SER A 72 17.10 4.70 4.99
N ALA A 73 16.30 3.71 4.58
CA ALA A 73 15.72 3.64 3.25
C ALA A 73 14.22 3.89 3.41
N ALA A 74 13.72 5.00 2.85
CA ALA A 74 12.35 5.43 3.02
C ALA A 74 11.76 5.98 1.72
N ASP A 75 10.52 5.57 1.45
CA ASP A 75 9.69 5.98 0.34
C ASP A 75 8.51 6.79 0.89
N TYR A 76 8.35 8.01 0.40
CA TYR A 76 7.26 8.91 0.73
C TYR A 76 6.38 9.11 -0.49
N ALA A 77 5.06 9.06 -0.31
CA ALA A 77 4.11 9.35 -1.37
C ALA A 77 3.06 10.36 -0.90
N LEU A 78 3.12 11.58 -1.43
CA LEU A 78 2.05 12.56 -1.30
C LEU A 78 1.01 12.28 -2.39
N THR A 79 -0.24 12.09 -1.98
CA THR A 79 -1.35 11.79 -2.89
C THR A 79 -2.43 12.86 -2.77
N LEU A 80 -2.81 13.43 -3.92
CA LEU A 80 -3.98 14.28 -4.08
C LEU A 80 -5.10 13.45 -4.70
N SER A 81 -6.27 13.45 -4.08
CA SER A 81 -7.39 12.60 -4.49
C SER A 81 -8.62 13.43 -4.77
N TYR A 82 -9.31 13.12 -5.87
CA TYR A 82 -10.60 13.70 -6.21
C TYR A 82 -11.58 12.62 -6.62
N ALA A 83 -12.82 12.72 -6.14
CA ALA A 83 -13.89 11.81 -6.50
C ALA A 83 -15.21 12.55 -6.72
N GLN A 84 -16.02 12.07 -7.66
CA GLN A 84 -17.33 12.61 -7.95
C GLN A 84 -18.34 11.55 -8.39
N GLN A 85 -19.59 11.81 -8.06
CA GLN A 85 -20.73 11.09 -8.61
C GLN A 85 -21.00 11.54 -10.05
N LEU A 86 -21.36 10.60 -10.93
CA LEU A 86 -21.78 10.92 -12.30
C LEU A 86 -23.28 11.26 -12.36
N ARG A 87 -23.79 11.59 -13.55
CA ARG A 87 -25.23 11.82 -13.77
C ARG A 87 -26.08 10.63 -13.35
N ASN A 88 -25.58 9.41 -13.59
CA ASN A 88 -26.16 8.22 -12.98
C ASN A 88 -25.73 8.17 -11.51
N PRO A 89 -26.66 8.27 -10.53
CA PRO A 89 -26.32 8.33 -9.12
C PRO A 89 -25.67 7.04 -8.60
N ASN A 90 -25.82 5.94 -9.34
CA ASN A 90 -25.21 4.66 -9.02
C ASN A 90 -23.74 4.55 -9.45
N ILE A 91 -23.24 5.52 -10.23
CA ILE A 91 -21.86 5.53 -10.72
C ILE A 91 -21.07 6.65 -10.04
N SER A 92 -19.88 6.32 -9.57
CA SER A 92 -18.90 7.30 -9.08
C SER A 92 -17.56 7.03 -9.70
N ILE A 93 -16.82 8.10 -9.99
CA ILE A 93 -15.45 8.05 -10.49
C ILE A 93 -14.53 8.78 -9.52
N GLY A 94 -13.26 8.42 -9.54
CA GLY A 94 -12.23 9.13 -8.81
C GLY A 94 -10.87 8.94 -9.44
N GLY A 95 -9.92 9.76 -9.03
CA GLY A 95 -8.55 9.69 -9.48
C GLY A 95 -7.59 10.24 -8.44
N ASN A 96 -6.35 9.80 -8.55
CA ASN A 96 -5.25 10.23 -7.71
C ASN A 96 -4.14 10.82 -8.57
N LEU A 97 -3.48 11.86 -8.07
CA LEU A 97 -2.15 12.27 -8.49
C LEU A 97 -1.20 12.03 -7.34
N LYS A 98 -0.05 11.42 -7.63
CA LYS A 98 0.96 11.06 -6.64
C LYS A 98 2.25 11.79 -6.96
N VAL A 99 2.89 12.32 -5.93
CA VAL A 99 4.29 12.74 -5.96
C VAL A 99 5.05 11.84 -4.99
N ILE A 100 6.08 11.18 -5.51
CA ILE A 100 6.86 10.18 -4.78
C ILE A 100 8.25 10.77 -4.52
N ARG A 101 8.72 10.67 -3.28
CA ARG A 101 10.10 10.95 -2.89
C ARG A 101 10.68 9.71 -2.24
N ARG A 102 11.72 9.15 -2.84
CA ARG A 102 12.47 8.00 -2.31
C ARG A 102 13.83 8.47 -1.81
N THR A 103 14.30 7.88 -0.73
CA THR A 103 15.61 8.19 -0.13
C THR A 103 16.27 6.92 0.36
N ILE A 104 17.54 6.75 0.07
CA ILE A 104 18.40 5.68 0.61
C ILE A 104 19.63 6.37 1.16
N GLY A 105 19.66 6.55 2.48
CA GLY A 105 20.70 7.30 3.17
C GLY A 105 20.92 8.70 2.58
N SER A 106 22.15 9.19 2.68
CA SER A 106 22.59 10.44 2.04
C SER A 106 22.94 10.28 0.56
N PHE A 107 23.15 9.04 0.09
CA PHE A 107 23.83 8.75 -1.16
C PHE A 107 22.91 8.48 -2.35
N ALA A 108 21.60 8.27 -2.14
CA ALA A 108 20.65 8.15 -3.24
C ALA A 108 19.26 8.70 -2.91
N SER A 109 18.64 9.34 -3.89
CA SER A 109 17.24 9.77 -3.79
C SER A 109 16.54 9.76 -5.14
N ALA A 110 15.21 9.65 -5.12
CA ALA A 110 14.40 9.67 -6.34
C ALA A 110 13.18 10.56 -6.21
N TRP A 111 12.80 11.19 -7.32
CA TRP A 111 11.49 11.83 -7.45
C TRP A 111 10.68 11.13 -8.52
N GLY A 112 9.39 10.95 -8.24
CA GLY A 112 8.47 10.37 -9.18
C GLY A 112 7.07 10.97 -9.16
N VAL A 113 6.35 10.73 -10.25
CA VAL A 113 4.96 11.16 -10.41
C VAL A 113 4.13 10.03 -10.98
N GLY A 114 2.92 9.87 -10.48
CA GLY A 114 2.01 8.81 -10.89
C GLY A 114 0.56 9.24 -10.86
N ALA A 115 -0.29 8.55 -11.62
CA ALA A 115 -1.71 8.79 -11.66
C ALA A 115 -2.51 7.49 -11.57
N ASP A 116 -3.64 7.54 -10.87
CA ASP A 116 -4.61 6.45 -10.81
C ASP A 116 -5.99 6.94 -11.24
N LEU A 117 -6.81 6.02 -11.73
CA LEU A 117 -8.24 6.22 -11.97
C LEU A 117 -9.05 5.06 -11.43
N GLY A 118 -10.25 5.35 -10.94
CA GLY A 118 -11.18 4.36 -10.44
C GLY A 118 -12.62 4.70 -10.79
N ILE A 119 -13.43 3.66 -10.98
CA ILE A 119 -14.87 3.74 -11.16
C ILE A 119 -15.55 2.73 -10.24
N GLN A 120 -16.70 3.11 -9.70
CA GLN A 120 -17.57 2.25 -8.91
C GLN A 120 -19.00 2.32 -9.44
N TYR A 121 -19.66 1.17 -9.50
CA TYR A 121 -21.07 1.04 -9.85
C TYR A 121 -21.83 0.26 -8.78
N LYS A 122 -22.96 0.79 -8.34
CA LYS A 122 -23.81 0.18 -7.31
C LYS A 122 -25.15 -0.24 -7.90
N LYS A 123 -25.52 -1.51 -7.76
CA LYS A 123 -26.80 -2.04 -8.26
C LYS A 123 -27.44 -2.93 -7.21
N GLY A 124 -28.38 -2.36 -6.45
CA GLY A 124 -29.02 -3.05 -5.33
C GLY A 124 -27.98 -3.49 -4.29
N LYS A 125 -27.89 -4.80 -4.07
CA LYS A 125 -26.91 -5.43 -3.15
C LYS A 125 -25.51 -5.59 -3.75
N TRP A 126 -25.37 -5.42 -5.07
CA TRP A 126 -24.09 -5.60 -5.76
C TRP A 126 -23.33 -4.28 -5.87
N ARG A 127 -22.01 -4.39 -5.75
CA ARG A 127 -21.04 -3.32 -6.02
C ARG A 127 -20.00 -3.87 -6.97
N PHE A 128 -19.68 -3.09 -7.99
CA PHE A 128 -18.63 -3.39 -8.95
C PHE A 128 -17.65 -2.22 -8.95
N ALA A 129 -16.36 -2.52 -9.06
CA ALA A 129 -15.35 -1.49 -9.21
C ALA A 129 -14.28 -1.92 -10.21
N ALA A 130 -13.72 -0.92 -10.89
CA ALA A 130 -12.50 -1.08 -11.67
C ALA A 130 -11.54 0.04 -11.28
N VAL A 131 -10.28 -0.31 -11.04
CA VAL A 131 -9.22 0.65 -10.72
C VAL A 131 -8.04 0.39 -11.64
N GLY A 132 -7.57 1.42 -12.34
CA GLY A 132 -6.27 1.45 -13.01
C GLY A 132 -5.30 2.23 -12.14
N ARG A 133 -4.23 1.57 -11.68
CA ARG A 133 -3.13 2.20 -10.94
C ARG A 133 -1.97 2.45 -11.88
N ASP A 134 -1.29 3.57 -11.67
CA ASP A 134 -0.10 3.97 -12.42
C ASP A 134 -0.36 3.97 -13.95
N ILE A 135 -1.53 4.48 -14.34
CA ILE A 135 -2.05 4.38 -15.72
C ILE A 135 -1.20 5.13 -16.74
N THR A 136 -0.43 6.12 -16.29
CA THR A 136 0.51 6.90 -17.11
C THR A 136 1.92 6.30 -17.10
N THR A 137 2.12 5.15 -16.45
CA THR A 137 3.43 4.68 -15.95
C THR A 137 4.01 5.67 -14.94
N THR A 138 4.35 5.18 -13.76
CA THR A 138 4.99 6.00 -12.74
C THR A 138 6.49 5.94 -12.94
N TYR A 139 7.13 7.08 -13.14
CA TYR A 139 8.58 7.18 -13.31
C TYR A 139 9.19 7.67 -12.00
N ASN A 140 10.28 7.05 -11.55
CA ASN A 140 11.13 7.54 -10.46
C ASN A 140 12.52 7.82 -11.01
N ALA A 141 12.92 9.09 -11.07
CA ALA A 141 14.25 9.50 -11.50
C ALA A 141 15.19 9.51 -10.29
N TRP A 142 16.11 8.55 -10.26
CA TRP A 142 17.11 8.37 -9.21
C TRP A 142 18.34 9.21 -9.49
N THR A 143 18.83 9.87 -8.43
CA THR A 143 20.11 10.57 -8.37
C THR A 143 20.99 9.89 -7.34
N ALA A 144 22.19 9.50 -7.75
CA ALA A 144 23.24 9.01 -6.84
C ALA A 144 24.23 10.14 -6.53
N THR A 145 24.50 10.35 -5.25
CA THR A 145 25.36 11.44 -4.74
C THR A 145 26.35 10.88 -3.73
N LEU A 146 27.40 10.22 -4.22
CA LEU A 146 28.50 9.72 -3.39
C LEU A 146 29.65 10.72 -3.36
N THR A 147 30.31 10.86 -2.21
CA THR A 147 31.57 11.62 -2.10
C THR A 147 32.70 10.90 -2.83
N ASP A 148 33.79 11.60 -3.13
CA ASP A 148 34.94 10.98 -3.79
C ASP A 148 35.64 9.95 -2.89
N GLU A 149 35.59 10.15 -1.57
CA GLU A 149 36.05 9.18 -0.58
C GLU A 149 35.20 7.91 -0.62
N GLU A 150 33.87 8.03 -0.64
CA GLU A 150 32.98 6.89 -0.74
C GLU A 150 33.18 6.13 -2.06
N LYS A 151 33.33 6.84 -3.18
CA LYS A 151 33.64 6.20 -4.48
C LYS A 151 34.95 5.42 -4.43
N ALA A 152 35.97 5.93 -3.74
CA ALA A 152 37.25 5.25 -3.59
C ALA A 152 37.10 3.95 -2.78
N VAL A 153 36.33 3.97 -1.69
CA VAL A 153 36.03 2.76 -0.90
C VAL A 153 35.21 1.74 -1.70
N PHE A 154 34.21 2.20 -2.45
CA PHE A 154 33.45 1.31 -3.35
C PHE A 154 34.38 0.64 -4.38
N ALA A 155 35.27 1.41 -5.00
CA ALA A 155 36.21 0.89 -5.98
C ALA A 155 37.22 -0.11 -5.37
N SER A 156 37.76 0.19 -4.18
CA SER A 156 38.75 -0.69 -3.52
C SER A 156 38.16 -2.00 -3.03
N THR A 157 36.87 -2.00 -2.66
CA THR A 157 36.12 -3.18 -2.22
C THR A 157 35.45 -3.95 -3.36
N GLY A 158 35.61 -3.50 -4.62
CA GLY A 158 34.99 -4.12 -5.78
C GLY A 158 33.48 -3.92 -5.88
N ASN A 159 32.93 -2.95 -5.14
CA ASN A 159 31.51 -2.61 -5.18
C ASN A 159 31.17 -1.75 -6.41
N VAL A 160 29.99 -1.97 -6.98
CA VAL A 160 29.49 -1.17 -8.10
C VAL A 160 29.12 0.22 -7.61
N ILE A 161 29.69 1.26 -8.21
CA ILE A 161 29.32 2.66 -7.91
C ILE A 161 27.91 2.93 -8.46
N PRO A 162 26.93 3.26 -7.60
CA PRO A 162 25.59 3.66 -8.00
C PRO A 162 25.59 4.78 -9.05
N LYS A 163 24.73 4.65 -10.06
CA LYS A 163 24.52 5.66 -11.10
C LYS A 163 23.08 6.15 -11.08
N SER A 164 22.89 7.42 -11.43
CA SER A 164 21.57 7.98 -11.67
C SER A 164 20.86 7.19 -12.78
N SER A 165 19.58 6.91 -12.57
CA SER A 165 18.78 6.05 -13.47
C SER A 165 17.31 6.42 -13.39
N VAL A 166 16.49 5.82 -14.26
CA VAL A 166 15.03 5.97 -14.20
C VAL A 166 14.44 4.60 -13.97
N GLU A 167 13.67 4.48 -12.89
CA GLU A 167 12.86 3.32 -12.58
C GLU A 167 11.42 3.57 -13.03
N ILE A 168 10.76 2.54 -13.57
CA ILE A 168 9.37 2.63 -14.03
C ILE A 168 8.48 1.60 -13.33
N THR A 169 7.28 2.03 -12.96
CA THR A 169 6.21 1.16 -12.46
C THR A 169 5.11 1.10 -13.51
N LYS A 170 4.87 -0.10 -14.03
CA LYS A 170 3.86 -0.34 -15.07
C LYS A 170 2.45 -0.40 -14.51
N PRO A 171 1.42 -0.16 -15.35
CA PRO A 171 0.04 -0.18 -14.92
C PRO A 171 -0.40 -1.50 -14.27
N THR A 172 -1.25 -1.37 -13.25
CA THR A 172 -1.95 -2.49 -12.60
C THR A 172 -3.44 -2.22 -12.63
N PHE A 173 -4.25 -3.22 -12.96
CA PHE A 173 -5.70 -3.10 -13.02
C PHE A 173 -6.35 -4.00 -11.97
N VAL A 174 -7.34 -3.49 -11.26
CA VAL A 174 -8.12 -4.28 -10.29
C VAL A 174 -9.57 -4.27 -10.71
N LEU A 175 -10.17 -5.45 -10.85
CA LEU A 175 -11.61 -5.62 -10.99
C LEU A 175 -12.15 -6.21 -9.70
N ALA A 176 -13.10 -5.53 -9.06
CA ALA A 176 -13.67 -5.92 -7.78
C ALA A 176 -15.18 -6.11 -7.89
N THR A 177 -15.69 -7.15 -7.24
CA THR A 177 -17.12 -7.41 -7.08
C THR A 177 -17.42 -7.69 -5.62
N ALA A 178 -18.38 -6.97 -5.06
CA ALA A 178 -18.86 -7.22 -3.71
C ALA A 178 -20.38 -7.37 -3.68
N TYR A 179 -20.85 -8.28 -2.81
CA TYR A 179 -22.26 -8.49 -2.51
C TYR A 179 -22.52 -8.15 -1.05
N VAL A 180 -23.47 -7.25 -0.80
CA VAL A 180 -23.78 -6.75 0.54
C VAL A 180 -25.23 -7.04 0.87
N THR A 181 -25.44 -7.82 1.91
CA THR A 181 -26.77 -8.24 2.32
C THR A 181 -26.99 -8.03 3.81
N PRO A 182 -28.12 -7.44 4.23
CA PRO A 182 -28.54 -7.55 5.62
C PRO A 182 -28.85 -9.03 5.92
N LEU A 183 -28.33 -9.54 7.04
CA LEU A 183 -28.69 -10.85 7.59
C LEU A 183 -29.82 -10.72 8.61
N SER A 184 -29.85 -9.60 9.34
CA SER A 184 -30.93 -9.26 10.27
C SER A 184 -31.04 -7.74 10.41
N THR A 185 -31.86 -7.25 11.34
CA THR A 185 -31.94 -5.81 11.68
C THR A 185 -30.64 -5.27 12.29
N LYS A 186 -29.79 -6.16 12.82
CA LYS A 186 -28.54 -5.79 13.51
C LYS A 186 -27.28 -6.25 12.77
N LEU A 187 -27.40 -7.19 11.84
CA LEU A 187 -26.26 -7.82 11.17
C LEU A 187 -26.30 -7.58 9.66
N ASP A 188 -25.14 -7.26 9.10
CA ASP A 188 -24.92 -7.22 7.66
C ASP A 188 -23.66 -8.02 7.29
N LEU A 189 -23.72 -8.64 6.12
CA LEU A 189 -22.63 -9.43 5.55
C LEU A 189 -22.22 -8.81 4.22
N THR A 190 -20.91 -8.58 4.07
CA THR A 190 -20.27 -8.25 2.80
C THR A 190 -19.34 -9.40 2.42
N VAL A 191 -19.46 -9.87 1.18
CA VAL A 191 -18.50 -10.80 0.55
C VAL A 191 -17.93 -10.10 -0.67
N GLU A 192 -16.62 -10.19 -0.85
CA GLU A 192 -15.88 -9.51 -1.91
C GLU A 192 -14.91 -10.45 -2.61
N THR A 193 -14.74 -10.23 -3.91
CA THR A 193 -13.74 -10.89 -4.74
C THR A 193 -13.10 -9.88 -5.67
N ASP A 194 -11.77 -9.87 -5.67
CA ASP A 194 -10.96 -8.98 -6.50
C ASP A 194 -10.07 -9.81 -7.42
N LEU A 195 -9.89 -9.33 -8.64
CA LEU A 195 -8.92 -9.82 -9.60
C LEU A 195 -7.89 -8.71 -9.87
N ASN A 196 -6.64 -8.95 -9.45
CA ASN A 196 -5.54 -8.02 -9.63
C ASN A 196 -4.69 -8.42 -10.85
N PHE A 197 -4.73 -7.59 -11.89
CA PHE A 197 -4.02 -7.76 -13.15
C PHE A 197 -2.74 -6.91 -13.17
N THR A 198 -1.58 -7.56 -13.26
CA THR A 198 -0.27 -6.89 -13.30
C THR A 198 0.37 -7.05 -14.68
N THR A 199 1.08 -6.02 -15.15
CA THR A 199 1.65 -5.97 -16.52
C THR A 199 3.18 -5.83 -16.56
N ASP A 200 3.83 -6.10 -15.43
CA ASP A 200 5.25 -5.81 -15.17
C ASP A 200 6.19 -7.00 -15.42
N GLY A 201 5.74 -7.98 -16.20
CA GLY A 201 6.50 -9.19 -16.51
C GLY A 201 5.94 -10.39 -15.77
N GLN A 202 6.64 -11.52 -15.85
CA GLN A 202 6.14 -12.78 -15.30
C GLN A 202 6.24 -12.83 -13.77
N ARG A 203 5.14 -13.17 -13.09
CA ARG A 203 5.07 -13.30 -11.63
C ARG A 203 4.69 -14.72 -11.21
N ASN A 204 5.02 -15.11 -9.99
CA ASN A 204 4.70 -16.45 -9.45
C ASN A 204 3.26 -16.56 -8.91
N VAL A 205 2.27 -16.01 -9.62
CA VAL A 205 0.85 -16.00 -9.20
C VAL A 205 0.02 -17.04 -9.95
N LEU A 206 -1.25 -17.22 -9.57
CA LEU A 206 -2.15 -18.26 -10.11
C LEU A 206 -2.24 -18.31 -11.64
N ILE A 207 -2.44 -17.17 -12.29
CA ILE A 207 -2.38 -17.07 -13.75
C ILE A 207 -1.20 -16.17 -14.10
N SER A 208 -0.18 -16.74 -14.74
CA SER A 208 1.10 -16.07 -14.99
C SER A 208 1.46 -16.10 -16.46
N SER A 209 1.81 -14.93 -17.01
CA SER A 209 2.36 -14.80 -18.36
C SER A 209 3.35 -13.64 -18.42
N LYS A 210 4.09 -13.51 -19.52
CA LYS A 210 5.04 -12.40 -19.70
C LYS A 210 4.36 -11.03 -19.81
N SER A 211 3.07 -10.99 -20.17
CA SER A 211 2.35 -9.74 -20.47
C SER A 211 1.34 -9.37 -19.38
N VAL A 212 0.63 -10.36 -18.83
CA VAL A 212 -0.40 -10.16 -17.82
C VAL A 212 -0.36 -11.30 -16.80
N ASN A 213 -0.44 -10.97 -15.52
CA ASN A 213 -0.66 -11.94 -14.45
C ASN A 213 -1.91 -11.60 -13.65
N ILE A 214 -2.60 -12.60 -13.10
CA ILE A 214 -3.85 -12.46 -12.36
C ILE A 214 -3.70 -13.06 -10.96
N ASP A 215 -3.87 -12.23 -9.93
CA ASP A 215 -3.87 -12.60 -8.51
C ASP A 215 -5.28 -12.35 -7.92
N PRO A 216 -6.06 -13.41 -7.63
CA PRO A 216 -7.37 -13.29 -7.02
C PRO A 216 -7.26 -13.05 -5.51
N ARG A 217 -8.23 -12.31 -4.95
CA ARG A 217 -8.37 -12.07 -3.52
C ARG A 217 -9.81 -12.20 -3.10
N PHE A 218 -10.02 -12.71 -1.90
CA PHE A 218 -11.34 -12.96 -1.34
C PHE A 218 -11.45 -12.33 0.05
N GLY A 219 -12.58 -11.69 0.33
CA GLY A 219 -12.83 -10.99 1.58
C GLY A 219 -14.24 -11.22 2.10
N LEU A 220 -14.37 -11.17 3.41
CA LEU A 220 -15.64 -11.23 4.14
C LEU A 220 -15.62 -10.21 5.28
N GLU A 221 -16.71 -9.48 5.43
CA GLU A 221 -16.96 -8.58 6.57
C GLU A 221 -18.34 -8.86 7.16
N LEU A 222 -18.39 -9.14 8.46
CA LEU A 222 -19.60 -9.24 9.26
C LEU A 222 -19.73 -7.98 10.12
N GLY A 223 -20.70 -7.14 9.80
CA GLY A 223 -21.03 -5.92 10.54
C GLY A 223 -22.09 -6.16 11.61
N TYR A 224 -21.90 -5.57 12.80
CA TYR A 224 -22.87 -5.53 13.89
C TYR A 224 -23.23 -4.10 14.23
N GLN A 225 -24.49 -3.73 13.98
CA GLN A 225 -25.11 -2.43 14.31
C GLN A 225 -24.34 -1.19 13.85
N LYS A 226 -23.46 -1.32 12.84
CA LYS A 226 -22.52 -0.26 12.44
C LYS A 226 -21.63 0.23 13.59
N LEU A 227 -21.44 -0.62 14.59
CA LEU A 227 -20.63 -0.40 15.79
C LEU A 227 -19.37 -1.27 15.77
N ALA A 228 -19.48 -2.50 15.29
CA ALA A 228 -18.37 -3.44 15.22
C ALA A 228 -18.36 -4.15 13.86
N TRP A 229 -17.16 -4.51 13.40
CA TRP A 229 -16.95 -5.28 12.18
C TRP A 229 -15.90 -6.36 12.44
N LEU A 230 -16.22 -7.60 12.05
CA LEU A 230 -15.26 -8.69 12.00
C LEU A 230 -14.93 -8.97 10.55
N ARG A 231 -13.63 -9.09 10.24
CA ARG A 231 -13.13 -9.27 8.88
C ARG A 231 -12.25 -10.50 8.78
N ALA A 232 -12.39 -11.19 7.66
CA ALA A 232 -11.50 -12.26 7.25
C ALA A 232 -11.25 -12.13 5.74
N GLY A 233 -10.09 -12.58 5.29
CA GLY A 233 -9.78 -12.59 3.86
C GLY A 233 -8.58 -13.45 3.56
N VAL A 234 -8.44 -13.80 2.28
CA VAL A 234 -7.29 -14.55 1.77
C VAL A 234 -6.90 -13.98 0.41
N GLY A 235 -5.60 -13.93 0.16
CA GLY A 235 -5.05 -13.49 -1.12
C GLY A 235 -3.59 -13.84 -1.21
N ASN A 236 -2.89 -13.20 -2.15
CA ASN A 236 -1.46 -13.38 -2.34
C ASN A 236 -1.07 -14.85 -2.60
N PHE A 237 -1.78 -15.47 -3.54
CA PHE A 237 -1.54 -16.85 -3.93
C PHE A 237 -0.26 -16.92 -4.76
N GLN A 238 0.78 -17.53 -4.20
CA GLN A 238 2.11 -17.52 -4.80
C GLN A 238 2.78 -18.90 -4.79
N GLN A 239 3.54 -19.19 -5.85
CA GLN A 239 4.43 -20.35 -5.90
C GLN A 239 5.80 -20.03 -5.32
N PHE A 240 6.24 -20.85 -4.38
CA PHE A 240 7.59 -20.85 -3.83
C PHE A 240 8.27 -22.20 -4.10
N LYS A 241 9.60 -22.22 -4.06
CA LYS A 241 10.33 -23.50 -4.01
C LYS A 241 10.17 -24.10 -2.62
N SER A 242 10.03 -25.42 -2.54
CA SER A 242 9.96 -26.10 -1.25
C SER A 242 11.26 -25.88 -0.48
N GLU A 243 11.15 -25.65 0.83
CA GLU A 243 12.31 -25.55 1.73
C GLU A 243 13.05 -26.89 1.86
N THR A 244 12.33 -28.00 1.70
CA THR A 244 12.88 -29.36 1.86
C THR A 244 13.43 -29.95 0.56
N ASP A 245 12.91 -29.51 -0.58
CA ASP A 245 13.31 -29.97 -1.91
C ASP A 245 13.23 -28.82 -2.92
N PRO A 246 14.35 -28.13 -3.21
CA PRO A 246 14.37 -26.97 -4.10
C PRO A 246 13.95 -27.26 -5.56
N THR A 247 13.78 -28.53 -5.93
CA THR A 247 13.24 -28.94 -7.25
C THR A 247 11.71 -28.87 -7.30
N LYS A 248 11.04 -28.90 -6.14
CA LYS A 248 9.58 -28.85 -6.02
C LYS A 248 9.09 -27.43 -5.81
N LYS A 249 7.88 -27.17 -6.29
CA LYS A 249 7.16 -25.91 -6.09
C LYS A 249 5.92 -26.15 -5.24
N GLU A 250 5.69 -25.25 -4.30
CA GLU A 250 4.56 -25.27 -3.38
C GLU A 250 3.76 -23.98 -3.52
N TRP A 251 2.44 -24.10 -3.41
CA TRP A 251 1.55 -22.95 -3.35
C TRP A 251 1.40 -22.48 -1.92
N THR A 252 1.50 -21.17 -1.74
CA THR A 252 1.20 -20.48 -0.49
C THR A 252 0.07 -19.50 -0.69
N MET A 253 -0.56 -19.10 0.40
CA MET A 253 -1.58 -18.06 0.45
C MET A 253 -1.46 -17.29 1.75
N GLN A 254 -1.98 -16.07 1.78
CA GLN A 254 -1.92 -15.21 2.94
C GLN A 254 -3.33 -14.98 3.53
N PRO A 255 -3.73 -15.74 4.57
CA PRO A 255 -4.95 -15.48 5.30
C PRO A 255 -4.78 -14.29 6.25
N ASN A 256 -5.81 -13.46 6.36
CA ASN A 256 -5.79 -12.23 7.16
C ASN A 256 -7.09 -12.12 7.96
N ILE A 257 -7.01 -11.55 9.15
CA ILE A 257 -8.17 -11.26 10.00
C ILE A 257 -8.12 -9.81 10.49
N GLY A 258 -9.26 -9.25 10.84
CA GLY A 258 -9.32 -7.92 11.43
C GLY A 258 -10.60 -7.65 12.21
N ILE A 259 -10.53 -6.62 13.04
CA ILE A 259 -11.64 -6.10 13.83
C ILE A 259 -11.70 -4.59 13.70
N GLY A 260 -12.90 -4.06 13.57
CA GLY A 260 -13.18 -2.63 13.57
C GLY A 260 -14.20 -2.28 14.64
N LEU A 261 -14.01 -1.15 15.32
CA LEU A 261 -14.93 -0.62 16.33
C LEU A 261 -15.19 0.86 16.07
N LYS A 262 -16.45 1.26 16.17
CA LYS A 262 -16.88 2.66 16.09
C LYS A 262 -17.27 3.16 17.48
N LEU A 263 -16.45 4.05 18.01
CA LEU A 263 -16.59 4.71 19.30
C LEU A 263 -17.01 6.17 19.08
N GLY A 264 -18.31 6.36 18.78
CA GLY A 264 -18.87 7.67 18.46
C GLY A 264 -18.33 8.22 17.13
N ARG A 265 -17.42 9.21 17.21
CA ARG A 265 -16.77 9.83 16.04
C ARG A 265 -15.43 9.20 15.69
N LEU A 266 -14.89 8.37 16.57
CA LEU A 266 -13.64 7.66 16.37
C LEU A 266 -13.95 6.25 15.85
N ASN A 267 -13.26 5.83 14.81
CA ASN A 267 -13.21 4.43 14.39
C ASN A 267 -11.80 3.92 14.65
N VAL A 268 -11.71 2.72 15.22
CA VAL A 268 -10.48 2.02 15.54
C VAL A 268 -10.51 0.69 14.81
N ASP A 269 -9.49 0.42 14.02
CA ASP A 269 -9.37 -0.85 13.31
C ASP A 269 -8.00 -1.48 13.62
N TYR A 270 -8.02 -2.80 13.78
CA TYR A 270 -6.83 -3.64 13.89
C TYR A 270 -6.92 -4.79 12.88
N ALA A 271 -5.80 -5.11 12.24
CA ALA A 271 -5.68 -6.28 11.39
C ALA A 271 -4.37 -7.03 11.65
N LEU A 272 -4.45 -8.35 11.50
CA LEU A 272 -3.33 -9.28 11.54
C LEU A 272 -3.26 -10.02 10.22
N THR A 273 -2.10 -9.95 9.56
CA THR A 273 -1.86 -10.63 8.29
C THR A 273 -1.12 -11.95 8.48
N ASN A 274 -1.23 -12.83 7.49
CA ASN A 274 -0.60 -14.15 7.45
C ASN A 274 -0.81 -14.99 8.73
N ILE A 275 -2.06 -15.09 9.19
CA ILE A 275 -2.37 -15.88 10.38
C ILE A 275 -1.96 -17.36 10.18
N GLY A 276 -1.29 -17.93 11.20
CA GLY A 276 -0.78 -19.30 11.14
C GLY A 276 0.51 -19.47 10.33
N ARG A 277 1.11 -18.39 9.80
CA ARG A 277 2.39 -18.40 9.06
C ARG A 277 2.40 -19.41 7.91
N VAL A 278 1.28 -19.51 7.18
CA VAL A 278 1.08 -20.46 6.08
C VAL A 278 1.63 -19.97 4.73
N SER A 279 2.34 -18.84 4.75
CA SER A 279 3.12 -18.34 3.62
C SER A 279 4.53 -17.97 4.07
N GLN A 280 5.44 -17.87 3.09
CA GLN A 280 6.84 -17.45 3.24
C GLN A 280 7.01 -15.97 3.63
N ILE A 281 5.91 -15.26 3.86
CA ILE A 281 5.89 -13.83 4.15
C ILE A 281 5.68 -13.64 5.64
N LEU A 282 6.41 -12.73 6.27
CA LEU A 282 6.24 -12.44 7.69
C LEU A 282 4.90 -11.74 7.96
N TYR A 283 4.30 -12.02 9.13
CA TYR A 283 3.05 -11.39 9.57
C TYR A 283 3.26 -9.90 9.86
N SER A 284 2.18 -9.13 9.80
CA SER A 284 2.17 -7.70 10.08
C SER A 284 1.01 -7.35 11.01
N HIS A 285 1.28 -6.44 11.94
CA HIS A 285 0.26 -5.81 12.78
C HIS A 285 -0.11 -4.45 12.19
N ILE A 286 -1.39 -4.21 11.96
CA ILE A 286 -1.88 -2.96 11.34
C ILE A 286 -2.88 -2.32 12.27
N PHE A 287 -2.64 -1.07 12.67
CA PHE A 287 -3.55 -0.27 13.47
C PHE A 287 -3.95 0.97 12.69
N SER A 288 -5.25 1.27 12.65
CA SER A 288 -5.74 2.51 12.05
C SER A 288 -6.78 3.20 12.91
N LEU A 289 -6.77 4.53 12.84
CA LEU A 289 -7.71 5.41 13.52
C LEU A 289 -8.31 6.38 12.52
N LYS A 290 -9.61 6.59 12.62
CA LYS A 290 -10.34 7.52 11.75
C LYS A 290 -11.30 8.38 12.56
N LEU A 291 -11.13 9.70 12.47
CA LEU A 291 -11.89 10.67 13.23
C LEU A 291 -12.79 11.51 12.32
N ASP A 292 -14.10 11.49 12.59
CA ASP A 292 -15.10 12.30 11.90
C ASP A 292 -15.24 13.68 12.57
N LEU A 293 -14.77 14.74 11.90
CA LEU A 293 -14.82 16.11 12.39
C LEU A 293 -15.99 16.87 11.75
N LYS A 294 -16.91 17.36 12.60
CA LYS A 294 -17.98 18.25 12.16
C LYS A 294 -17.44 19.66 11.94
N GLN A 295 -18.01 20.35 10.96
CA GLN A 295 -17.78 21.78 10.81
C GLN A 295 -18.41 22.48 12.01
N ARG A 296 -17.70 23.45 12.61
CA ARG A 296 -18.31 24.35 13.58
C ARG A 296 -19.46 25.07 12.86
N ALA A 297 -20.65 25.07 13.45
CA ALA A 297 -21.69 25.96 12.98
C ALA A 297 -21.22 27.37 13.38
N ASP A 298 -21.00 28.23 12.39
CA ASP A 298 -20.82 29.65 12.66
C ASP A 298 -22.20 30.15 13.13
N ASN A 299 -22.28 30.51 14.41
CA ASN A 299 -23.45 31.18 15.00
C ASN A 299 -23.46 32.64 14.58
#